data_AF-A0A5B0SDZ8-F1
#
_entry.id   AF-A0A5B0SDZ8-F1
#
_cell.length_a   1.000
_cell.length_b   1.000
_cell.length_c   1.000
_cell.angle_alpha   90.00
_cell.angle_beta   90.00
_cell.angle_gamma   90.00
#
_symmetry.space_group_name_H-M   'P 1'
#
loop_
_entity.id
_entity.type
_entity.pdbx_description
1 polymer ?
#
loop_
_entity_poly.entity_id
_entity_poly.type
_entity_poly.pdbx_seq_one_letter_code
_entity_poly.pdbx_strand_id
1 'polypeptide(L)'
;MSIYQFLIAVRQQDGQQLMNEAGETTSHLMGLFYRTIRMVDNGIKPAYVFDGKPPAMKAGVLSKRFERRQEAKEEGEEAKETGTTEDIDKLSRRTVKVTREHNEECRRLLTLMGIPWVVAPSEAEAQCAELCRGGLVGSSILTKQLLVCIEDIN
;
A
#
# COMPACT_ATOMS: atom_id res chain seq x y z
N MET A 1 8.28 -1.11 1.93
CA MET A 1 6.96 -1.06 2.59
C MET A 1 5.92 -0.51 1.62
N SER A 2 5.07 -1.37 1.07
CA SER A 2 3.89 -0.95 0.31
C SER A 2 2.81 -0.40 1.24
N ILE A 3 1.75 0.21 0.69
CA ILE A 3 0.58 0.71 1.46
C ILE A 3 0.03 -0.39 2.39
N TYR A 4 -0.07 -1.62 1.90
CA TYR A 4 -0.48 -2.79 2.69
C TYR A 4 0.38 -3.01 3.94
N GLN A 5 1.70 -2.84 3.80
CA GLN A 5 2.63 -3.02 4.93
C GLN A 5 2.45 -1.93 6.00
N PHE A 6 2.12 -0.70 5.59
CA PHE A 6 1.82 0.36 6.55
C PHE A 6 0.54 0.07 7.33
N LEU A 7 -0.52 -0.40 6.67
CA LEU A 7 -1.77 -0.77 7.33
C LEU A 7 -1.62 -1.92 8.33
N ILE A 8 -0.59 -2.77 8.18
CA ILE A 8 -0.30 -3.86 9.12
C ILE A 8 0.63 -3.40 10.24
N ALA A 9 1.71 -2.70 9.89
CA ALA A 9 2.81 -2.40 10.81
C ALA A 9 2.59 -1.11 11.62
N VAL A 10 1.88 -0.12 11.09
CA VAL A 10 1.62 1.15 11.78
C VAL A 10 0.35 1.00 12.59
N ARG A 11 0.52 0.77 13.90
CA ARG A 11 -0.54 0.50 14.87
C ARG A 11 -0.30 1.31 16.14
N GLN A 12 -1.36 1.44 16.94
CA GLN A 12 -1.29 2.01 18.28
C GLN A 12 -0.54 1.07 19.24
N GLN A 13 -0.18 1.56 20.43
CA GLN A 13 0.56 0.77 21.42
C GLN A 13 -0.21 -0.46 21.91
N ASP A 14 -1.54 -0.41 21.87
CA ASP A 14 -2.44 -1.51 22.21
C ASP A 14 -2.64 -2.51 21.06
N GLY A 15 -1.95 -2.33 19.93
CA GLY A 15 -2.05 -3.19 18.75
C GLY A 15 -3.24 -2.87 17.85
N GLN A 16 -4.09 -1.90 18.20
CA GLN A 16 -5.20 -1.49 17.33
C GLN A 16 -4.71 -0.69 16.12
N GLN A 17 -5.54 -0.65 15.08
CA GLN A 17 -5.23 0.17 13.90
C GLN A 17 -5.21 1.65 14.27
N LEU A 18 -4.36 2.41 13.59
CA LEU A 18 -4.36 3.85 13.74
C LEU A 18 -5.56 4.41 12.96
N MET A 19 -6.42 5.15 13.65
CA MET A 19 -7.66 5.69 13.10
C MET A 19 -7.81 7.18 13.46
N ASN A 20 -8.60 7.90 12.68
CA ASN A 20 -9.05 9.25 13.03
C ASN A 20 -10.31 9.21 13.94
N GLU A 21 -10.82 10.39 14.32
CA GLU A 21 -12.03 10.52 15.16
C GLU A 21 -13.29 9.92 14.52
N ALA A 22 -13.33 9.81 13.19
CA ALA A 22 -14.43 9.17 12.45
C ALA A 22 -14.28 7.65 12.33
N GLY A 23 -13.21 7.05 12.86
CA GLY A 23 -12.93 5.62 12.78
C GLY A 23 -12.28 5.17 11.45
N GLU A 24 -11.87 6.11 10.60
CA GLU A 24 -11.21 5.80 9.34
C GLU A 24 -9.73 5.50 9.58
N THR A 25 -9.20 4.46 8.94
CA THR A 25 -7.80 4.07 9.12
C THR A 25 -6.86 5.12 8.53
N THR A 26 -5.80 5.50 9.25
CA THR A 26 -4.81 6.50 8.79
C THR A 26 -3.38 5.97 8.72
N SER A 27 -3.19 4.69 9.07
CA SER A 27 -1.89 4.00 9.06
C SER A 27 -1.13 4.12 7.74
N HIS A 28 -1.82 4.07 6.58
CA HIS A 28 -1.19 4.23 5.26
C HIS A 28 -0.63 5.63 5.03
N LEU A 29 -1.33 6.67 5.47
CA LEU A 29 -0.90 8.05 5.32
C LEU A 29 0.31 8.33 6.20
N MET A 30 0.24 7.93 7.48
CA MET A 30 1.35 8.10 8.40
C MET A 30 2.60 7.36 7.92
N GLY A 31 2.43 6.10 7.53
CA GLY A 31 3.53 5.29 7.03
C GLY A 31 4.17 5.85 5.76
N LEU A 32 3.35 6.33 4.81
CA LEU A 32 3.84 6.95 3.59
C LEU A 32 4.58 8.26 3.90
N PHE A 33 3.95 9.17 4.65
CA PHE A 33 4.49 10.48 5.01
C PHE A 33 5.89 10.38 5.62
N TYR A 34 6.03 9.65 6.73
CA TYR A 34 7.31 9.55 7.43
C TYR A 34 8.37 8.80 6.62
N ARG A 35 7.97 7.82 5.82
CA ARG A 35 8.92 7.11 4.95
C ARG A 35 9.44 8.02 3.84
N THR A 36 8.57 8.82 3.24
CA THR A 36 8.95 9.75 2.17
C THR A 36 9.86 10.84 2.72
N ILE A 37 9.54 11.42 3.88
CA ILE A 37 10.44 12.38 4.57
C ILE A 37 11.80 11.75 4.79
N ARG A 38 11.86 10.54 5.36
CA ARG A 38 13.13 9.86 5.62
C ARG A 38 13.93 9.63 4.34
N MET A 39 13.29 9.33 3.20
CA MET A 39 14.00 9.22 1.92
C MET A 39 14.62 10.56 1.53
N VAL A 40 13.80 11.62 1.51
CA VAL A 40 14.24 12.98 1.14
C VAL A 40 15.35 13.48 2.06
N ASP A 41 15.24 13.28 3.38
CA ASP A 41 16.26 13.65 4.37
C ASP A 41 17.60 12.94 4.13
N ASN A 42 17.58 11.75 3.54
CA ASN A 42 18.77 10.99 3.17
C ASN A 42 19.24 11.26 1.72
N GLY A 43 18.74 12.33 1.09
CA GLY A 43 19.12 12.73 -0.27
C GLY A 43 18.52 11.88 -1.38
N ILE A 44 17.59 10.99 -1.06
CA ILE A 44 16.86 10.18 -2.06
C ILE A 44 15.74 11.04 -2.63
N LYS A 45 15.62 11.09 -3.96
CA LYS A 45 14.48 11.71 -4.65
C LYS A 45 13.45 10.65 -5.02
N PRO A 46 12.39 10.44 -4.23
CA PRO A 46 11.40 9.40 -4.51
C PRO A 46 10.41 9.86 -5.58
N ALA A 47 10.08 8.94 -6.49
CA ALA A 47 8.88 9.03 -7.33
C ALA A 47 8.04 7.77 -7.16
N TYR A 48 6.72 7.94 -7.05
CA TYR A 48 5.81 6.83 -6.73
C TYR A 48 5.03 6.33 -7.95
N VAL A 49 4.94 5.01 -8.13
CA VAL A 49 4.13 4.41 -9.19
C VAL A 49 2.99 3.59 -8.59
N PHE A 50 1.77 3.94 -8.98
CA PHE A 50 0.53 3.25 -8.60
C PHE A 50 0.07 2.30 -9.70
N ASP A 51 -0.51 1.17 -9.32
CA ASP A 51 -1.13 0.25 -10.26
C ASP A 51 -2.30 0.90 -11.02
N GLY A 52 -2.43 0.55 -12.29
CA GLY A 52 -3.53 0.94 -13.15
C GLY A 52 -4.65 -0.09 -13.20
N LYS A 53 -5.30 -0.17 -14.36
CA LYS A 53 -6.34 -1.17 -14.59
C LYS A 53 -5.67 -2.55 -14.75
N PRO A 54 -6.08 -3.57 -13.99
CA PRO A 54 -5.51 -4.90 -14.15
C PRO A 54 -5.69 -5.43 -15.58
N PRO A 55 -4.72 -6.20 -16.12
CA PRO A 55 -4.82 -6.74 -17.47
C PRO A 55 -5.89 -7.83 -17.54
N ALA A 56 -6.53 -7.98 -18.71
CA ALA A 56 -7.63 -8.93 -18.91
C ALA A 56 -7.26 -10.37 -18.54
N MET A 57 -6.02 -10.79 -18.80
CA MET A 57 -5.50 -12.11 -18.45
C MET A 57 -5.45 -12.37 -16.93
N LYS A 58 -5.41 -11.32 -16.09
CA LYS A 58 -5.47 -11.44 -14.62
C LYS A 58 -6.89 -11.54 -14.08
N ALA A 59 -7.93 -11.38 -14.89
CA ALA A 59 -9.32 -11.41 -14.43
C ALA A 59 -9.68 -12.71 -13.69
N GLY A 60 -9.28 -13.87 -14.22
CA GLY A 60 -9.54 -15.17 -13.58
C GLY A 60 -8.83 -15.35 -12.24
N VAL A 61 -7.59 -14.85 -12.10
CA VAL A 61 -6.85 -14.90 -10.83
C VAL A 61 -7.42 -13.90 -9.82
N LEU A 62 -7.89 -12.74 -10.29
CA LEU A 62 -8.56 -11.74 -9.46
C LEU A 62 -9.91 -12.24 -8.94
N SER A 63 -10.71 -12.95 -9.75
CA SER A 63 -11.96 -13.58 -9.32
C SER A 63 -11.71 -14.62 -8.23
N LYS A 64 -10.78 -15.56 -8.44
CA LYS A 64 -10.41 -16.56 -7.43
C LYS A 64 -9.87 -15.93 -6.15
N ARG A 65 -9.15 -14.81 -6.25
CA ARG A 65 -8.71 -14.03 -5.08
C ARG A 65 -9.87 -13.34 -4.39
N PHE A 66 -10.88 -12.89 -5.11
CA PHE A 66 -12.07 -12.26 -4.55
C PHE A 66 -12.92 -13.31 -3.81
N GLU A 67 -13.16 -14.46 -4.43
CA GLU A 67 -13.90 -15.60 -3.85
C GLU A 67 -13.26 -16.08 -2.54
N ARG A 68 -11.96 -16.43 -2.55
CA ARG A 68 -11.23 -16.81 -1.32
C ARG A 68 -11.23 -15.74 -0.24
N ARG A 69 -11.35 -14.47 -0.62
CA ARG A 69 -11.42 -13.35 0.34
C ARG A 69 -12.82 -13.20 0.94
N GLN A 70 -13.86 -13.57 0.21
CA GLN A 70 -15.22 -13.54 0.69
C GLN A 70 -15.43 -14.67 1.71
N GLU A 71 -14.97 -15.89 1.38
CA GLU A 71 -14.94 -17.03 2.31
C GLU A 71 -14.19 -16.69 3.61
N ALA A 72 -12.99 -16.09 3.51
CA ALA A 72 -12.20 -15.69 4.69
C ALA A 72 -12.81 -14.53 5.49
N LYS A 73 -13.68 -13.71 4.88
CA LYS A 73 -14.40 -12.64 5.59
C LYS A 73 -15.54 -13.21 6.41
N GLU A 74 -16.27 -14.17 5.86
CA GLU A 74 -17.37 -14.88 6.52
C GLU A 74 -16.83 -15.70 7.71
N GLU A 75 -15.76 -16.48 7.51
CA GLU A 75 -15.09 -17.24 8.58
C GLU A 75 -14.50 -16.33 9.67
N GLY A 76 -14.04 -15.13 9.29
CA GLY A 76 -13.52 -14.13 10.23
C GLY A 76 -14.61 -13.41 11.05
N GLU A 77 -15.82 -13.25 10.52
CA GLU A 77 -16.94 -12.66 11.26
C GLU A 77 -17.44 -13.64 12.34
N GLU A 78 -17.51 -14.95 12.04
CA GLU A 78 -17.85 -15.99 13.02
C GLU A 78 -16.79 -16.13 14.13
N ALA A 79 -15.50 -16.00 13.80
CA ALA A 79 -14.41 -16.08 14.78
C ALA A 79 -14.32 -14.84 15.71
N LYS A 80 -14.84 -13.68 15.30
CA LYS A 80 -14.87 -12.47 16.14
C LYS A 80 -15.85 -12.55 17.31
N GLU A 81 -16.87 -13.40 17.22
CA GLU A 81 -17.86 -13.58 18.30
C GLU A 81 -17.39 -14.52 19.41
N THR A 82 -16.37 -15.36 19.16
CA THR A 82 -15.93 -16.42 20.08
C THR A 82 -14.43 -16.40 20.42
N GLY A 83 -13.64 -15.56 19.74
CA GLY A 83 -12.18 -15.56 19.83
C GLY A 83 -11.59 -14.74 20.99
N THR A 84 -10.38 -15.11 21.41
CA THR A 84 -9.60 -14.34 22.38
C THR A 84 -9.08 -13.02 21.77
N THR A 85 -8.66 -12.07 22.60
CA THR A 85 -8.07 -10.79 22.15
C THR A 85 -6.87 -10.97 21.20
N GLU A 86 -6.07 -12.03 21.41
CA GLU A 86 -4.94 -12.37 20.53
C GLU A 86 -5.37 -12.92 19.17
N ASP A 87 -6.47 -13.68 19.13
CA ASP A 87 -7.03 -14.21 17.89
C ASP A 87 -7.66 -13.10 17.05
N ILE A 88 -8.32 -12.14 17.72
CA ILE A 88 -8.87 -10.94 17.08
C ILE A 88 -7.75 -10.09 16.46
N ASP A 89 -6.61 -9.90 17.13
CA ASP A 89 -5.47 -9.16 16.56
C ASP A 89 -4.86 -9.87 15.35
N LYS A 90 -4.63 -11.19 15.43
CA LYS A 90 -4.14 -12.00 14.31
C LYS A 90 -5.09 -11.95 13.11
N LEU A 91 -6.39 -12.05 13.36
CA LEU A 91 -7.41 -11.95 12.33
C LEU A 91 -7.45 -10.53 11.74
N SER A 92 -7.36 -9.49 12.57
CA SER A 92 -7.32 -8.10 12.11
C SER A 92 -6.19 -7.86 11.12
N ARG A 93 -5.00 -8.42 11.36
CA ARG A 93 -3.83 -8.32 10.45
C ARG A 93 -4.05 -9.03 9.13
N ARG A 94 -4.72 -10.19 9.14
CA ARG A 94 -5.04 -10.97 7.93
C ARG A 94 -6.10 -10.31 7.06
N THR A 95 -7.03 -9.59 7.68
CA THR A 95 -8.18 -8.97 6.99
C THR A 95 -7.90 -7.55 6.46
N VAL A 96 -6.74 -6.96 6.80
CA VAL A 96 -6.34 -5.65 6.28
C VAL A 96 -6.43 -5.61 4.75
N LYS A 97 -7.17 -4.66 4.21
CA LYS A 97 -7.36 -4.47 2.77
C LYS A 97 -6.95 -3.06 2.36
N VAL A 98 -6.17 -2.98 1.28
CA VAL A 98 -5.95 -1.70 0.59
C VAL A 98 -7.18 -1.43 -0.28
N THR A 99 -7.90 -0.35 0.01
CA THR A 99 -9.03 0.11 -0.79
C THR A 99 -8.56 1.09 -1.86
N ARG A 100 -9.47 1.42 -2.78
CA ARG A 100 -9.21 2.47 -3.77
C ARG A 100 -9.05 3.85 -3.10
N GLU A 101 -9.80 4.09 -2.04
CA GLU A 101 -9.73 5.32 -1.24
C GLU A 101 -8.33 5.49 -0.63
N HIS A 102 -7.75 4.45 -0.02
CA HIS A 102 -6.38 4.54 0.53
C HIS A 102 -5.36 4.97 -0.53
N ASN A 103 -5.51 4.52 -1.79
CA ASN A 103 -4.64 4.94 -2.89
C ASN A 103 -4.90 6.40 -3.29
N GLU A 104 -6.16 6.84 -3.32
CA GLU A 104 -6.54 8.22 -3.62
C GLU A 104 -6.01 9.20 -2.57
N GLU A 105 -6.13 8.85 -1.29
CA GLU A 105 -5.58 9.64 -0.18
C GLU A 105 -4.05 9.69 -0.21
N CYS A 106 -3.39 8.56 -0.49
CA CYS A 106 -1.93 8.53 -0.66
C CYS A 106 -1.47 9.44 -1.83
N ARG A 107 -2.18 9.41 -2.97
CA ARG A 107 -1.88 10.30 -4.10
C ARG A 107 -2.06 11.76 -3.72
N ARG A 108 -3.14 12.09 -3.03
CA ARG A 108 -3.39 13.45 -2.53
C ARG A 108 -2.28 13.90 -1.59
N LEU A 109 -1.87 13.05 -0.66
CA LEU A 109 -0.76 13.32 0.26
C LEU A 109 0.54 13.61 -0.51
N LEU A 110 0.93 12.75 -1.46
CA LEU A 110 2.13 12.94 -2.26
C LEU A 110 2.09 14.25 -3.07
N THR A 111 0.94 14.58 -3.66
CA THR A 111 0.75 15.88 -4.34
C THR A 111 0.98 17.05 -3.39
N LEU A 112 0.44 16.99 -2.16
CA LEU A 112 0.62 18.05 -1.16
C LEU A 112 2.07 18.15 -0.67
N MET A 113 2.79 17.03 -0.62
CA MET A 113 4.22 16.99 -0.28
C MET A 113 5.13 17.43 -1.43
N GLY A 114 4.59 17.66 -2.64
CA GLY A 114 5.39 17.98 -3.83
C GLY A 114 6.17 16.78 -4.39
N ILE A 115 5.75 15.56 -4.08
CA ILE A 115 6.45 14.33 -4.47
C ILE A 115 5.80 13.76 -5.74
N PRO A 116 6.59 13.50 -6.80
CA PRO A 116 6.04 13.03 -8.06
C PRO A 116 5.44 11.64 -7.95
N TRP A 117 4.31 11.43 -8.63
CA TRP A 117 3.69 10.13 -8.77
C TRP A 117 3.03 9.94 -10.13
N VAL A 118 2.92 8.68 -10.56
CA VAL A 118 2.26 8.30 -11.82
C VAL A 118 1.37 7.06 -11.62
N VAL A 119 0.38 6.90 -12.48
CA VAL A 119 -0.42 5.67 -12.57
C VAL A 119 0.08 4.88 -13.77
N ALA A 120 0.48 3.63 -13.55
CA ALA A 120 0.87 2.73 -14.62
C ALA A 120 -0.34 2.38 -15.51
N PRO A 121 -0.15 2.06 -16.80
CA PRO A 121 -1.26 1.58 -17.65
C PRO A 121 -1.86 0.26 -17.15
N SER A 122 -1.04 -0.58 -16.54
CA SER A 122 -1.42 -1.90 -16.01
C SER A 122 -0.78 -2.11 -14.64
N GLU A 123 0.46 -2.59 -14.60
CA GLU A 123 1.15 -2.94 -13.35
C GLU A 123 2.29 -1.97 -13.07
N ALA A 124 2.39 -1.51 -11.82
CA ALA A 124 3.43 -0.59 -11.38
C ALA A 124 4.83 -1.16 -11.59
N GLU A 125 5.02 -2.47 -11.40
CA GLU A 125 6.29 -3.16 -11.58
C GLU A 125 6.82 -3.03 -13.03
N ALA A 126 5.94 -3.23 -14.02
CA ALA A 126 6.30 -3.09 -15.43
C ALA A 126 6.67 -1.64 -15.78
N GLN A 127 5.91 -0.67 -15.27
CA GLN A 127 6.20 0.75 -15.51
C GLN A 127 7.55 1.15 -14.91
N CYS A 128 7.90 0.67 -13.73
CA CYS A 128 9.17 1.01 -13.10
C CYS A 128 10.36 0.36 -13.80
N ALA A 129 10.22 -0.88 -14.26
CA ALA A 129 11.24 -1.54 -15.08
C ALA A 129 11.52 -0.73 -16.35
N GLU A 130 10.47 -0.21 -16.99
CA GLU A 130 10.62 0.64 -18.17
C GLU A 130 11.26 1.99 -17.85
N LEU A 131 10.90 2.63 -16.74
CA LEU A 131 11.57 3.87 -16.29
C LEU A 131 13.06 3.66 -16.01
N CYS A 132 13.43 2.55 -15.36
CA CYS A 132 14.83 2.17 -15.15
C CYS A 132 15.55 1.93 -16.48
N ARG A 133 14.92 1.18 -17.40
CA ARG A 133 15.48 0.89 -18.72
C ARG A 133 15.68 2.16 -19.56
N GLY A 134 14.77 3.12 -19.42
CA GLY A 134 14.82 4.43 -20.09
C GLY A 134 15.83 5.41 -19.48
N GLY A 135 16.51 5.06 -18.38
CA GLY A 135 17.47 5.94 -17.71
C GLY A 135 16.83 7.13 -17.00
N LEU A 136 15.51 7.11 -16.82
CA LEU A 136 14.77 8.18 -16.13
C LEU A 136 14.87 8.07 -14.61
N VAL A 137 15.28 6.91 -14.10
CA VAL A 137 15.41 6.65 -12.66
C VAL A 137 16.63 5.75 -12.45
N GLY A 138 17.45 6.02 -11.44
CA GLY A 138 18.70 5.28 -11.19
C GLY A 138 18.45 3.86 -10.68
N SER A 139 17.46 3.70 -9.81
CA SER A 139 17.03 2.38 -9.33
C SER A 139 15.54 2.36 -8.98
N SER A 140 14.95 1.17 -8.92
CA SER A 140 13.58 0.98 -8.46
C SER A 140 13.52 0.01 -7.29
N ILE A 141 12.76 0.37 -6.25
CA ILE A 141 12.46 -0.51 -5.13
C ILE A 141 11.12 -1.18 -5.43
N LEU A 142 11.17 -2.44 -5.85
CA LEU A 142 10.00 -3.28 -6.12
C LEU A 142 9.31 -3.67 -4.81
N THR A 143 8.14 -3.07 -4.55
CA THR A 143 7.22 -3.59 -3.52
C THR A 143 5.82 -3.73 -4.13
N LYS A 144 5.14 -4.85 -3.83
CA LYS A 144 3.90 -5.37 -4.45
C LYS A 144 2.69 -4.43 -4.65
N GLN A 145 2.78 -3.15 -4.28
CA GLN A 145 1.69 -2.17 -4.43
C GLN A 145 2.14 -0.70 -4.54
N LEU A 146 3.42 -0.40 -4.29
CA LEU A 146 3.94 0.96 -4.30
C LEU A 146 5.43 0.91 -4.64
N LEU A 147 5.76 1.30 -5.87
CA LEU A 147 7.16 1.38 -6.26
C LEU A 147 7.68 2.79 -6.03
N VAL A 148 8.89 2.82 -5.49
CA VAL A 148 9.69 4.05 -5.38
C VAL A 148 10.78 3.94 -6.41
N CYS A 149 10.73 4.83 -7.39
CA CYS A 149 11.85 5.14 -8.26
C CYS A 149 12.75 6.13 -7.53
N ILE A 150 14.05 5.87 -7.55
CA ILE A 150 15.07 6.67 -6.88
C ILE A 150 15.97 7.26 -7.96
N GLU A 151 16.09 8.57 -7.97
CA GLU A 151 17.24 9.25 -8.57
C GLU A 151 18.27 9.51 -7.46
N ASP A 152 19.49 9.01 -7.66
CA ASP A 152 20.63 9.37 -6.83
C ASP A 152 21.09 10.77 -7.22
N ILE A 153 21.28 11.65 -6.23
CA ILE A 153 21.90 12.96 -6.44
C ILE A 153 23.42 12.72 -6.51
N ASN A 154 23.95 12.62 -7.73
CA ASN A 154 25.38 12.87 -7.99
C ASN A 154 25.61 14.37 -8.19
#